data_AF-A2FZZ1-F1
#
_entry.id   AF-A2FZZ1-F1
#
_cell.length_a   1.000
_cell.length_b   1.000
_cell.length_c   1.000
_cell.angle_alpha   90.00
_cell.angle_beta   90.00
_cell.angle_gamma   90.00
#
_symmetry.space_group_name_H-M   'P 1'
#
loop_
_entity.id
_entity.type
_entity.pdbx_description
1 polymer ?
#
loop_
_entity_poly.entity_id
_entity_poly.type
_entity_poly.pdbx_seq_one_letter_code
_entity_poly.pdbx_strand_id
1 'polypeptide(L)'
;MKELRTQRDQNVKALSPKLSDSNNISELKKLYNSEEERRKNELTVIQNYENSIIETEKNVMNMFTSHLPLITSSLMSLFDKFPLLEDLIPGPVANEERRTLKSLIKDKERKSMQLPDDQDRPFHVRQWPTLPLTMEPLSSMTSQTESQDQQTKEKNSGRKTVKKPKKSDAIKSVESAMMPIITSIDTSMHRGVIVERNRSFEEYQREMKSRVTSFETYINFMKEETQKFSEFWLKSINNLCPRFVIPKESK
;
A
#
# COMPACT_ATOMS: atom_id res chain seq x y z
N MET A 1 3.95 16.31 -19.82
CA MET A 1 5.41 16.10 -20.05
C MET A 1 5.90 16.55 -21.42
N LYS A 2 5.36 16.07 -22.56
CA LYS A 2 5.82 16.52 -23.89
C LYS A 2 5.72 18.04 -24.09
N GLU A 3 4.58 18.62 -23.72
CA GLU A 3 4.35 20.06 -23.80
C GLU A 3 5.31 20.88 -22.91
N LEU A 4 5.54 20.45 -21.67
CA LEU A 4 6.50 21.09 -20.75
C LEU A 4 7.95 21.02 -21.29
N ARG A 5 8.31 19.96 -22.01
CA ARG A 5 9.61 19.86 -22.71
C ARG A 5 9.70 20.85 -23.87
N THR A 6 8.63 20.99 -24.65
CA THR A 6 8.58 22.00 -25.72
C THR A 6 8.68 23.41 -25.16
N GLN A 7 7.99 23.71 -24.06
CA GLN A 7 8.10 25.00 -23.35
C GLN A 7 9.53 25.24 -22.83
N ARG A 8 10.17 24.22 -22.24
CA ARG A 8 11.58 24.28 -21.83
C ARG A 8 12.50 24.65 -22.99
N ASP A 9 12.36 23.97 -24.13
CA ASP A 9 13.20 24.23 -25.30
C ASP A 9 12.95 25.63 -25.90
N GLN A 10 11.70 26.12 -25.83
CA GLN A 10 11.35 27.48 -26.21
C GLN A 10 11.98 28.52 -25.27
N ASN A 11 11.91 28.31 -23.95
CA ASN A 11 12.50 29.20 -22.96
C ASN A 11 14.03 29.26 -23.08
N VAL A 12 14.67 28.11 -23.34
CA VAL A 12 16.11 28.05 -23.63
C VAL A 12 16.47 28.81 -24.91
N LYS A 13 15.68 28.70 -25.98
CA LYS A 13 15.91 29.47 -27.22
C LYS A 13 15.67 30.97 -27.04
N ALA A 14 14.71 31.34 -26.19
CA ALA A 14 14.40 32.73 -25.87
C ALA A 14 15.50 33.38 -25.03
N LEU A 15 16.27 32.60 -24.27
CA LEU A 15 17.44 33.07 -23.55
C LEU A 15 18.56 33.47 -24.52
N SER A 16 18.50 34.72 -24.99
CA SER A 16 19.45 35.29 -25.95
C SER A 16 20.34 36.36 -25.31
N PRO A 17 21.55 36.62 -25.84
CA PRO A 17 22.44 37.66 -25.33
C PRO A 17 21.82 39.06 -25.30
N LYS A 18 20.78 39.32 -26.12
CA LYS A 18 20.05 40.60 -26.14
C LYS A 18 19.34 40.91 -24.83
N LEU A 19 19.01 39.88 -24.03
CA LEU A 19 18.38 40.03 -22.72
C LEU A 19 19.36 40.50 -21.63
N SER A 20 20.66 40.60 -21.93
CA SER A 20 21.67 41.16 -21.01
C SER A 20 21.62 42.69 -20.94
N ASP A 21 20.99 43.35 -21.92
CA ASP A 21 20.84 44.80 -21.93
C ASP A 21 19.89 45.26 -20.81
N SER A 22 20.29 46.33 -20.12
CA SER A 22 19.51 47.06 -19.13
C SER A 22 18.08 47.41 -19.58
N ASN A 23 17.86 47.66 -20.87
CA ASN A 23 16.54 47.98 -21.42
C ASN A 23 15.60 46.76 -21.48
N ASN A 24 16.15 45.54 -21.51
CA ASN A 24 15.39 44.29 -21.68
C ASN A 24 15.19 43.52 -20.37
N ILE A 25 15.51 44.12 -19.22
CA ILE A 25 15.35 43.49 -17.89
C ILE A 25 13.91 43.03 -17.63
N SER A 26 12.91 43.76 -18.13
CA SER A 26 11.49 43.38 -18.01
C SER A 26 11.18 42.08 -18.77
N GLU A 27 11.75 41.91 -19.96
CA GLU A 27 11.60 40.68 -20.74
C GLU A 27 12.32 39.50 -20.09
N LEU A 28 13.53 39.72 -19.56
CA LEU A 28 14.26 38.71 -18.79
C LEU A 28 13.47 38.27 -17.55
N LYS A 29 12.81 39.20 -16.85
CA LYS A 29 11.96 38.89 -15.68
C LYS A 29 10.73 38.08 -16.08
N LYS A 30 10.09 38.39 -17.21
CA LYS A 30 8.96 37.60 -17.75
C LYS A 30 9.41 36.18 -18.11
N LEU A 31 10.55 36.05 -18.78
CA LEU A 31 11.12 34.76 -19.14
C LEU A 31 11.48 33.92 -17.91
N TYR A 32 12.09 34.55 -16.90
CA TYR A 32 12.38 33.90 -15.61
C TYR A 32 11.10 33.39 -14.93
N ASN A 33 10.08 34.24 -14.81
CA ASN A 33 8.81 33.86 -14.20
C ASN A 33 8.09 32.74 -14.98
N SER A 34 8.15 32.76 -16.31
CA SER A 34 7.57 31.70 -17.15
C SER A 34 8.27 30.35 -16.93
N GLU A 35 9.59 30.38 -16.74
CA GLU A 35 10.36 29.17 -16.47
C GLU A 35 10.11 28.63 -15.07
N GLU A 36 9.96 29.52 -14.09
CA GLU A 36 9.53 29.17 -12.73
C GLU A 36 8.14 28.55 -12.67
N GLU A 37 7.18 29.11 -13.42
CA GLU A 37 5.83 28.56 -13.55
C GLU A 37 5.85 27.17 -14.21
N ARG A 38 6.62 27.01 -15.30
CA ARG A 38 6.83 25.70 -15.95
C ARG A 38 7.44 24.68 -14.99
N ARG A 39 8.48 25.06 -14.22
CA ARG A 39 9.11 24.21 -13.19
C ARG A 39 8.08 23.75 -12.15
N LYS A 40 7.28 24.68 -11.63
CA LYS A 40 6.21 24.37 -10.67
C LYS A 40 5.20 23.38 -11.27
N ASN A 41 4.75 23.63 -12.50
CA ASN A 41 3.82 22.74 -13.21
C ASN A 41 4.42 21.35 -13.46
N GLU A 42 5.71 21.25 -13.79
CA GLU A 42 6.41 19.98 -13.96
C GLU A 42 6.46 19.18 -12.66
N LEU A 43 6.81 19.82 -11.54
CA LEU A 43 6.80 19.18 -10.22
C LEU A 43 5.39 18.73 -9.81
N THR A 44 4.35 19.53 -10.09
CA THR A 44 2.96 19.12 -9.84
C THR A 44 2.56 17.90 -10.67
N VAL A 45 2.96 17.85 -11.95
CA VAL A 45 2.70 16.68 -12.81
C VAL A 45 3.42 15.43 -12.29
N ILE A 46 4.67 15.58 -11.85
CA ILE A 46 5.43 14.47 -11.24
C ILE A 46 4.74 13.97 -9.97
N GLN A 47 4.28 14.88 -9.09
CA GLN A 47 3.57 14.52 -7.87
C GLN A 47 2.22 13.83 -8.16
N ASN A 48 1.45 14.32 -9.13
CA ASN A 48 0.19 13.69 -9.53
C ASN A 48 0.42 12.28 -10.10
N TYR A 49 1.51 12.09 -10.85
CA TYR A 49 1.89 10.78 -11.36
C TYR A 49 2.29 9.82 -10.24
N GLU A 50 3.06 10.29 -9.26
CA GLU A 50 3.41 9.55 -8.04
C GLU A 50 2.16 9.09 -7.27
N ASN A 51 1.24 10.02 -7.00
CA ASN A 51 -0.02 9.71 -6.30
C ASN A 51 -0.87 8.69 -7.09
N SER A 52 -0.96 8.85 -8.41
CA SER A 52 -1.72 7.94 -9.28
C SER A 52 -1.15 6.51 -9.29
N ILE A 53 0.18 6.37 -9.28
CA ILE A 53 0.84 5.05 -9.16
C ILE A 53 0.51 4.41 -7.82
N ILE A 54 0.66 5.15 -6.72
CA ILE A 54 0.40 4.64 -5.36
C ILE A 54 -1.06 4.19 -5.24
N GLU A 55 -2.00 4.98 -5.74
CA GLU A 55 -3.43 4.64 -5.75
C GLU A 55 -3.70 3.39 -6.59
N THR A 56 -3.07 3.28 -7.77
CA THR A 56 -3.20 2.10 -8.63
C THR A 56 -2.68 0.85 -7.95
N GLU A 57 -1.48 0.88 -7.37
CA GLU A 57 -0.91 -0.26 -6.62
C GLU A 57 -1.76 -0.62 -5.40
N LYS A 58 -2.33 0.36 -4.70
CA LYS A 58 -3.26 0.12 -3.59
C LYS A 58 -4.53 -0.59 -4.06
N ASN A 59 -5.10 -0.18 -5.19
CA ASN A 59 -6.29 -0.80 -5.76
C ASN A 59 -6.00 -2.24 -6.22
N VAL A 60 -4.86 -2.49 -6.87
CA VAL A 60 -4.45 -3.83 -7.28
C VAL A 60 -4.20 -4.73 -6.06
N MET A 61 -3.54 -4.20 -5.02
CA MET A 61 -3.35 -4.92 -3.76
C MET A 61 -4.69 -5.30 -3.12
N ASN A 62 -5.65 -4.38 -3.04
CA ASN A 62 -6.97 -4.65 -2.48
C ASN A 62 -7.74 -5.72 -3.28
N MET A 63 -7.63 -5.69 -4.61
CA MET A 63 -8.20 -6.72 -5.47
C MET A 63 -7.55 -8.09 -5.19
N PHE A 64 -6.22 -8.14 -5.11
CA PHE A 64 -5.50 -9.37 -4.80
C PHE A 64 -5.89 -9.93 -3.41
N THR A 65 -5.87 -9.09 -2.38
CA THR A 65 -6.13 -9.52 -0.99
C THR A 65 -7.60 -9.84 -0.71
N SER A 66 -8.54 -9.31 -1.51
CA SER A 66 -9.95 -9.70 -1.45
C SER A 66 -10.23 -11.01 -2.19
N HIS A 67 -9.57 -11.27 -3.31
CA HIS A 67 -9.78 -12.50 -4.10
C HIS A 67 -9.04 -13.73 -3.55
N LEU A 68 -7.84 -13.55 -2.99
CA LEU A 68 -7.06 -14.66 -2.44
C LEU A 68 -7.83 -15.52 -1.41
N PRO A 69 -8.49 -14.95 -0.37
CA PRO A 69 -9.26 -15.74 0.59
C PRO A 69 -10.50 -16.39 -0.04
N LEU A 70 -11.14 -15.75 -1.03
CA LEU A 70 -12.29 -16.32 -1.74
C LEU A 70 -11.90 -17.57 -2.55
N ILE A 71 -10.79 -17.48 -3.29
CA ILE A 71 -10.27 -18.62 -4.07
C ILE A 71 -9.83 -19.73 -3.12
N THR A 72 -9.09 -19.38 -2.06
CA THR A 72 -8.66 -20.35 -1.03
C THR A 72 -9.87 -21.06 -0.41
N SER A 73 -10.89 -20.32 0.03
CA SER A 73 -12.11 -20.88 0.61
C SER A 73 -12.87 -21.77 -0.38
N SER A 74 -12.92 -21.39 -1.66
CA SER A 74 -13.57 -22.18 -2.71
C SER A 74 -12.84 -23.51 -2.95
N LEU A 75 -11.51 -23.50 -2.98
CA LEU A 75 -10.69 -24.70 -3.11
C LEU A 75 -10.81 -25.61 -1.89
N MET A 76 -10.79 -25.04 -0.69
CA MET A 76 -11.02 -25.80 0.55
C MET A 76 -12.41 -26.43 0.56
N SER A 77 -13.46 -25.68 0.22
CA SER A 77 -14.81 -26.22 0.15
C SER A 77 -14.97 -27.30 -0.92
N LEU A 78 -14.24 -27.19 -2.03
CA LEU A 78 -14.21 -28.23 -3.06
C LEU A 78 -13.59 -29.52 -2.52
N PHE A 79 -12.50 -29.41 -1.77
CA PHE A 79 -11.82 -30.56 -1.16
C PHE A 79 -12.58 -31.15 0.03
N ASP A 80 -13.26 -30.33 0.83
CA ASP A 80 -14.15 -30.80 1.91
C ASP A 80 -15.29 -31.68 1.35
N LYS A 81 -15.77 -31.38 0.14
CA LYS A 81 -16.84 -32.13 -0.52
C LYS A 81 -16.35 -33.38 -1.25
N PHE A 82 -15.04 -33.51 -1.48
CA PHE A 82 -14.49 -34.64 -2.21
C PHE A 82 -14.55 -35.91 -1.33
N PRO A 83 -14.98 -37.06 -1.87
CA PRO A 83 -14.95 -38.30 -1.12
C PRO A 83 -13.50 -38.76 -0.95
N LEU A 84 -13.09 -38.97 0.30
CA LEU A 84 -11.76 -39.47 0.64
C LEU A 84 -11.80 -41.00 0.84
N LEU A 85 -10.63 -41.64 0.82
CA LEU A 85 -10.54 -43.09 1.03
C LEU A 85 -11.09 -43.49 2.40
N GLU A 86 -10.90 -42.66 3.43
CA GLU A 86 -11.45 -42.92 4.76
C GLU A 86 -12.98 -42.80 4.81
N ASP A 87 -13.62 -42.07 3.89
CA ASP A 87 -15.09 -42.02 3.77
C ASP A 87 -15.66 -43.33 3.20
N LEU A 88 -14.85 -44.08 2.46
CA LEU A 88 -15.24 -45.35 1.84
C LEU A 88 -15.00 -46.56 2.75
N ILE A 89 -14.27 -46.38 3.85
CA ILE A 89 -14.10 -47.42 4.86
C ILE A 89 -15.44 -47.51 5.60
N PRO A 90 -16.14 -48.67 5.55
CA PRO A 90 -17.33 -48.84 6.37
C PRO A 90 -16.92 -48.61 7.83
N GLY A 91 -17.52 -47.61 8.46
CA GLY A 91 -17.30 -47.32 9.87
C GLY A 91 -17.60 -48.56 10.73
N PRO A 92 -17.14 -48.59 12.00
CA PRO A 92 -17.56 -49.64 12.91
C PRO A 92 -19.09 -49.66 12.92
N VAL A 93 -19.68 -50.76 12.45
CA VAL A 93 -21.11 -51.02 12.61
C VAL A 93 -21.37 -50.80 14.09
N ALA A 94 -22.23 -49.82 14.42
CA ALA A 94 -22.42 -49.39 15.80
C ALA A 94 -22.79 -50.63 16.63
N ASN A 95 -21.82 -51.16 17.38
CA ASN A 95 -22.12 -51.95 18.55
C ASN A 95 -22.71 -50.95 19.54
N GLU A 96 -24.02 -50.74 19.43
CA GLU A 96 -24.81 -49.91 20.33
C GLU A 96 -24.79 -50.53 21.72
N GLU A 97 -23.68 -50.38 22.43
CA GLU A 97 -23.69 -50.54 23.87
C GLU A 97 -24.51 -49.37 24.45
N ARG A 98 -25.59 -49.72 25.16
CA ARG A 98 -26.44 -48.76 25.89
C ARG A 98 -25.58 -47.86 26.77
N ARG A 99 -25.38 -46.61 26.35
CA ARG A 99 -24.75 -45.57 27.17
C ARG A 99 -25.77 -45.03 28.18
N THR A 100 -25.31 -44.79 29.40
CA THR A 100 -26.18 -44.23 30.45
C THR A 100 -26.38 -42.73 30.24
N LEU A 101 -27.52 -42.19 30.66
CA LEU A 101 -27.85 -40.76 30.53
C LEU A 101 -26.74 -39.86 31.13
N LYS A 102 -26.10 -40.31 32.21
CA LYS A 102 -25.00 -39.60 32.88
C LYS A 102 -23.72 -39.53 32.05
N SER A 103 -23.38 -40.59 31.29
CA SER A 103 -22.25 -40.55 30.36
C SER A 103 -22.55 -39.68 29.14
N LEU A 104 -23.80 -39.70 28.66
CA LEU A 104 -24.28 -38.86 27.55
C LEU A 104 -24.22 -37.36 27.87
N ILE A 105 -24.61 -36.97 29.09
CA ILE A 105 -24.53 -35.57 29.56
C ILE A 105 -23.06 -35.12 29.67
N LYS A 106 -22.19 -35.96 30.23
CA LYS A 106 -20.76 -35.65 30.40
C LYS A 106 -20.02 -35.56 29.05
N ASP A 107 -20.38 -36.40 28.09
CA ASP A 107 -19.86 -36.32 26.72
C ASP A 107 -20.39 -35.08 25.98
N LYS A 108 -21.65 -34.69 26.21
CA LYS A 108 -22.23 -33.46 25.65
C LYS A 108 -21.53 -32.21 26.21
N GLU A 109 -21.24 -32.17 27.51
CA GLU A 109 -20.48 -31.06 28.12
C GLU A 109 -19.05 -30.97 27.58
N ARG A 110 -18.37 -32.11 27.40
CA ARG A 110 -17.03 -32.14 26.79
C ARG A 110 -17.03 -31.69 25.33
N LYS A 111 -18.03 -32.13 24.54
CA LYS A 111 -18.20 -31.70 23.14
C LYS A 111 -18.57 -30.22 23.02
N SER A 112 -19.29 -29.65 23.99
CA SER A 112 -19.65 -28.23 23.99
C SER A 112 -18.46 -27.27 24.18
N MET A 113 -17.33 -27.77 24.70
CA MET A 113 -16.09 -27.00 24.85
C MET A 113 -15.15 -27.11 23.64
N GLN A 114 -15.45 -27.98 22.67
CA GLN A 114 -14.70 -28.14 21.43
C GLN A 114 -15.49 -27.50 20.27
N LEU A 115 -14.80 -27.04 19.22
CA LEU A 115 -15.47 -26.61 17.98
C LEU A 115 -16.45 -27.70 17.53
N PRO A 116 -17.62 -27.34 16.96
CA PRO A 116 -18.58 -28.34 16.51
C PRO A 116 -17.91 -29.29 15.52
N ASP A 117 -17.62 -30.51 15.97
CA ASP A 117 -17.24 -31.65 15.14
C ASP A 117 -18.53 -32.19 14.51
N ASP A 118 -19.25 -31.30 13.83
CA ASP A 118 -20.59 -31.51 13.30
C ASP A 118 -20.48 -31.90 11.83
N GLN A 119 -19.62 -32.89 11.57
CA GLN A 119 -19.48 -33.50 10.26
C GLN A 119 -19.63 -35.00 10.44
N ASP A 120 -20.51 -35.61 9.64
CA ASP A 120 -20.71 -37.05 9.52
C ASP A 120 -19.46 -37.82 9.04
N ARG A 121 -18.30 -37.15 8.99
CA ARG A 121 -17.04 -37.65 8.46
C ARG A 121 -15.95 -37.68 9.53
N PRO A 122 -15.05 -38.67 9.51
CA PRO A 122 -14.06 -38.91 10.56
C PRO A 122 -12.84 -37.98 10.49
N PHE A 123 -13.00 -36.73 10.04
CA PHE A 123 -11.87 -35.81 9.85
C PHE A 123 -11.91 -34.60 10.78
N HIS A 124 -10.74 -34.25 11.31
CA HIS A 124 -10.60 -33.08 12.17
C HIS A 124 -10.72 -31.78 11.37
N VAL A 125 -11.59 -30.88 11.82
CA VAL A 125 -11.72 -29.52 11.28
C VAL A 125 -10.74 -28.59 11.98
N ARG A 126 -9.97 -27.83 11.20
CA ARG A 126 -8.97 -26.88 11.69
C ARG A 126 -9.26 -25.45 11.21
N GLN A 127 -8.93 -24.47 12.05
CA GLN A 127 -8.79 -23.07 11.65
C GLN A 127 -7.41 -22.82 11.06
N TRP A 128 -7.36 -22.35 9.81
CA TRP A 128 -6.12 -22.10 9.09
C TRP A 128 -5.55 -20.71 9.40
N PRO A 129 -4.21 -20.54 9.45
CA PRO A 129 -3.59 -19.23 9.70
C PRO A 129 -4.01 -18.17 8.69
N THR A 130 -4.23 -16.94 9.15
CA THR A 130 -4.61 -15.79 8.31
C THR A 130 -3.40 -15.00 7.81
N LEU A 131 -3.58 -14.32 6.69
CA LEU A 131 -2.58 -13.40 6.11
C LEU A 131 -3.02 -11.94 6.35
N PRO A 132 -2.09 -10.97 6.39
CA PRO A 132 -2.43 -9.56 6.51
C PRO A 132 -3.11 -9.02 5.24
N LEU A 133 -4.06 -8.09 5.40
CA LEU A 133 -4.77 -7.39 4.33
C LEU A 133 -3.93 -6.28 3.69
N THR A 134 -3.01 -5.68 4.46
CA THR A 134 -2.11 -4.63 3.98
C THR A 134 -0.68 -5.14 3.90
N MET A 135 -0.02 -4.87 2.78
CA MET A 135 1.38 -5.24 2.56
C MET A 135 2.31 -4.07 2.89
N GLU A 136 3.42 -4.39 3.55
CA GLU A 136 4.49 -3.48 4.01
C GLU A 136 4.91 -2.38 3.01
N PRO A 137 5.09 -2.64 1.69
CA PRO A 137 5.67 -1.65 0.78
C PRO A 137 4.83 -0.37 0.62
N LEU A 138 3.50 -0.45 0.77
CA LEU A 138 2.63 0.73 0.66
C LEU A 138 2.47 1.47 1.98
N SER A 139 2.54 0.78 3.11
CA SER A 139 2.39 1.38 4.44
C SER A 139 3.45 2.46 4.72
N SER A 140 4.67 2.27 4.19
CA SER A 140 5.74 3.26 4.27
C SER A 140 5.53 4.48 3.35
N MET A 141 4.92 4.28 2.17
CA MET A 141 4.70 5.36 1.20
C MET A 141 3.52 6.27 1.59
N THR A 142 2.40 5.69 2.03
CA THR A 142 1.22 6.47 2.46
C THR A 142 1.50 7.36 3.66
N SER A 143 2.40 6.95 4.55
CA SER A 143 2.80 7.76 5.72
C SER A 143 3.47 9.08 5.32
N GLN A 144 4.12 9.14 4.14
CA GLN A 144 4.73 10.37 3.62
C GLN A 144 3.71 11.29 2.94
N THR A 145 2.71 10.72 2.25
CA THR A 145 1.67 11.47 1.55
C THR A 145 0.65 12.09 2.51
N GLU A 146 0.21 11.35 3.54
CA GLU A 146 -0.74 11.85 4.55
C GLU A 146 -0.18 12.97 5.44
N SER A 147 1.16 13.06 5.54
CA SER A 147 1.85 14.12 6.28
C SER A 147 1.82 15.48 5.57
N GLN A 148 1.49 15.54 4.27
CA GLN A 148 1.33 16.81 3.53
C GLN A 148 -0.10 17.36 3.57
N ASP A 149 -1.12 16.50 3.69
CA ASP A 149 -2.53 16.93 3.68
C ASP A 149 -3.07 17.42 5.05
N GLN A 150 -2.31 17.26 6.14
CA GLN A 150 -2.76 17.70 7.48
C GLN A 150 -2.29 19.11 7.90
N GLN A 151 -1.54 19.85 7.08
CA GLN A 151 -1.06 21.19 7.46
C GLN A 151 -2.03 22.36 7.23
N THR A 152 -3.25 22.12 6.72
CA THR A 152 -4.28 23.18 6.63
C THR A 152 -5.52 22.84 7.44
N LYS A 153 -5.39 22.84 8.78
CA LYS A 153 -6.50 23.13 9.73
C LYS A 153 -5.97 23.24 11.19
N GLU A 154 -5.41 24.39 11.49
CA GLU A 154 -5.36 24.99 12.83
C GLU A 154 -6.19 26.29 12.74
N LYS A 155 -7.05 26.76 13.64
CA LYS A 155 -7.16 26.68 15.11
C LYS A 155 -8.55 27.21 15.54
N ASN A 156 -9.11 26.66 16.62
CA ASN A 156 -9.71 27.41 17.75
C ASN A 156 -9.99 26.41 18.88
N SER A 157 -9.17 26.38 19.95
CA SER A 157 -9.36 27.10 21.22
C SER A 157 -10.67 26.70 21.92
N GLY A 158 -10.72 26.09 23.11
CA GLY A 158 -9.73 25.66 24.09
C GLY A 158 -10.47 25.31 25.41
N ARG A 159 -9.91 24.46 26.28
CA ARG A 159 -9.89 24.62 27.76
C ARG A 159 -9.10 23.50 28.45
N LYS A 160 -8.18 23.91 29.34
CA LYS A 160 -7.30 23.11 30.19
C LYS A 160 -8.05 22.26 31.22
N THR A 161 -7.57 21.03 31.43
CA THR A 161 -7.32 20.48 32.79
C THR A 161 -6.13 19.53 32.78
N VAL A 162 -5.22 19.76 33.71
CA VAL A 162 -3.95 19.07 33.94
C VAL A 162 -4.15 17.86 34.85
N LYS A 163 -3.58 16.68 34.53
CA LYS A 163 -3.08 15.70 35.50
C LYS A 163 -1.99 14.78 34.87
N LYS A 164 -1.03 14.44 35.72
CA LYS A 164 0.38 13.97 35.53
C LYS A 164 0.60 12.62 34.81
N PRO A 165 1.86 12.30 34.41
CA PRO A 165 2.18 11.40 33.29
C PRO A 165 2.35 9.93 33.71
N LYS A 166 2.00 9.01 32.80
CA LYS A 166 2.53 7.63 32.79
C LYS A 166 3.33 7.43 31.51
N LYS A 167 4.62 7.13 31.68
CA LYS A 167 5.50 6.57 30.65
C LYS A 167 5.06 5.13 30.37
N SER A 168 4.71 4.87 29.12
CA SER A 168 5.11 3.68 28.39
C SER A 168 4.85 3.98 26.91
N ASP A 169 5.92 4.06 26.14
CA ASP A 169 5.90 4.15 24.69
C ASP A 169 5.18 2.92 24.14
N ALA A 170 3.87 3.05 23.93
CA ALA A 170 3.13 2.20 23.03
C ALA A 170 3.36 2.78 21.63
N ILE A 171 4.39 2.28 20.96
CA ILE A 171 4.37 2.18 19.49
C ILE A 171 3.01 1.52 19.20
N LYS A 172 2.05 2.30 18.71
CA LYS A 172 0.81 1.76 18.17
C LYS A 172 1.24 0.90 17.00
N SER A 173 1.42 -0.40 17.21
CA SER A 173 1.41 -1.36 16.12
C SER A 173 0.09 -1.12 15.43
N VAL A 174 0.14 -0.62 14.19
CA VAL A 174 -1.02 -0.66 13.32
C VAL A 174 -1.41 -2.12 13.27
N GLU A 175 -2.49 -2.51 13.94
CA GLU A 175 -3.06 -3.85 13.79
C GLU A 175 -3.41 -3.97 12.32
N SER A 176 -2.51 -4.61 11.57
CA SER A 176 -2.73 -4.93 10.17
C SER A 176 -4.01 -5.74 10.13
N ALA A 177 -5.04 -5.22 9.47
CA ALA A 177 -6.29 -5.93 9.33
C ALA A 177 -5.96 -7.31 8.74
N MET A 178 -6.53 -8.38 9.30
CA MET A 178 -6.24 -9.75 8.87
C MET A 178 -7.32 -10.24 7.91
N MET A 179 -6.95 -11.09 6.95
CA MET A 179 -7.90 -11.78 6.07
C MET A 179 -8.87 -12.65 6.89
N PRO A 180 -10.06 -12.98 6.35
CA PRO A 180 -11.01 -13.86 7.02
C PRO A 180 -10.40 -15.22 7.40
N ILE A 181 -10.76 -15.72 8.58
CA ILE A 181 -10.35 -17.05 9.05
C ILE A 181 -11.06 -18.11 8.19
N ILE A 182 -10.30 -19.07 7.67
CA ILE A 182 -10.83 -20.20 6.90
C ILE A 182 -10.82 -21.44 7.80
N THR A 183 -11.97 -22.09 7.93
CA THR A 183 -12.16 -23.38 8.62
C THR A 183 -12.41 -24.47 7.61
N SER A 184 -11.64 -25.56 7.66
CA SER A 184 -11.80 -26.69 6.74
C SER A 184 -11.08 -27.92 7.30
N ILE A 185 -11.32 -29.09 6.71
CA ILE A 185 -10.70 -30.35 7.11
C ILE A 185 -9.17 -30.27 7.05
N ASP A 186 -8.47 -30.90 8.00
CA ASP A 186 -7.01 -30.99 7.98
C ASP A 186 -6.51 -32.26 7.27
N THR A 187 -6.45 -32.21 5.92
CA THR A 187 -5.75 -33.24 5.12
C THR A 187 -4.53 -32.68 4.38
N SER A 188 -3.72 -33.56 3.80
CA SER A 188 -2.57 -33.18 2.96
C SER A 188 -2.94 -32.24 1.81
N MET A 189 -4.12 -32.45 1.18
CA MET A 189 -4.62 -31.58 0.11
C MET A 189 -4.91 -30.17 0.61
N HIS A 190 -5.58 -30.04 1.75
CA HIS A 190 -5.89 -28.75 2.38
C HIS A 190 -4.61 -28.01 2.82
N ARG A 191 -3.62 -28.74 3.36
CA ARG A 191 -2.28 -28.19 3.62
C ARG A 191 -1.63 -27.65 2.35
N GLY A 192 -1.74 -28.37 1.23
CA GLY A 192 -1.27 -27.94 -0.08
C GLY A 192 -1.88 -26.61 -0.54
N VAL A 193 -3.20 -26.44 -0.37
CA VAL A 193 -3.88 -25.17 -0.67
C VAL A 193 -3.31 -24.00 0.13
N ILE A 194 -3.05 -24.22 1.42
CA ILE A 194 -2.49 -23.17 2.29
C ILE A 194 -1.04 -22.84 1.94
N VAL A 195 -0.24 -23.85 1.59
CA VAL A 195 1.13 -23.65 1.12
C VAL A 195 1.14 -22.82 -0.16
N GLU A 196 0.32 -23.17 -1.15
CA GLU A 196 0.23 -22.41 -2.41
C GLU A 196 -0.36 -21.00 -2.19
N ARG A 197 -1.36 -20.83 -1.32
CA ARG A 197 -1.86 -19.50 -0.92
C ARG A 197 -0.74 -18.62 -0.38
N ASN A 198 0.07 -19.14 0.56
CA ASN A 198 1.16 -18.39 1.15
C ASN A 198 2.23 -18.06 0.10
N ARG A 199 2.57 -19.03 -0.75
CA ARG A 199 3.50 -18.83 -1.86
C ARG A 199 3.03 -17.73 -2.81
N SER A 200 1.78 -17.75 -3.25
CA SER A 200 1.20 -16.72 -4.11
C SER A 200 1.21 -15.34 -3.43
N PHE A 201 0.94 -15.28 -2.13
CA PHE A 201 1.02 -14.04 -1.36
C PHE A 201 2.46 -13.47 -1.32
N GLU A 202 3.45 -14.32 -1.01
CA GLU A 202 4.86 -13.92 -0.96
C GLU A 202 5.40 -13.51 -2.33
N GLU A 203 5.01 -14.22 -3.39
CA GLU A 203 5.36 -13.90 -4.77
C GLU A 203 4.79 -12.54 -5.19
N TYR A 204 3.50 -12.32 -4.95
CA TYR A 204 2.87 -11.03 -5.22
C TYR A 204 3.55 -9.89 -4.43
N GLN A 205 3.84 -10.09 -3.15
CA GLN A 205 4.50 -9.09 -2.31
C GLN A 205 5.89 -8.73 -2.84
N ARG A 206 6.65 -9.73 -3.33
CA ARG A 206 7.97 -9.53 -3.93
C ARG A 206 7.90 -8.73 -5.23
N GLU A 207 6.98 -9.09 -6.13
CA GLU A 207 6.79 -8.38 -7.38
C GLU A 207 6.34 -6.94 -7.15
N MET A 208 5.39 -6.74 -6.24
CA MET A 208 4.90 -5.43 -5.84
C MET A 208 6.03 -4.54 -5.31
N LYS A 209 6.87 -5.08 -4.43
CA LYS A 209 8.06 -4.37 -3.94
C LYS A 209 8.98 -3.96 -5.08
N SER A 210 9.24 -4.86 -6.03
CA SER A 210 10.06 -4.57 -7.21
C SER A 210 9.46 -3.45 -8.07
N ARG A 211 8.14 -3.46 -8.30
CA ARG A 211 7.45 -2.40 -9.07
C ARG A 211 7.54 -1.05 -8.37
N VAL A 212 7.22 -1.00 -7.07
CA VAL A 212 7.29 0.21 -6.25
C VAL A 212 8.70 0.81 -6.28
N THR A 213 9.74 0.02 -6.02
CA THR A 213 11.13 0.51 -6.08
C THR A 213 11.53 1.01 -7.47
N SER A 214 11.05 0.36 -8.54
CA SER A 214 11.30 0.81 -9.90
C SER A 214 10.66 2.17 -10.17
N PHE A 215 9.42 2.37 -9.70
CA PHE A 215 8.71 3.64 -9.83
C PHE A 215 9.34 4.75 -8.98
N GLU A 216 9.71 4.48 -7.74
CA GLU A 216 10.43 5.43 -6.87
C GLU A 216 11.74 5.90 -7.52
N THR A 217 12.51 4.97 -8.06
CA THR A 217 13.77 5.27 -8.76
C THR A 217 13.52 6.20 -9.95
N TYR A 218 12.48 5.93 -10.73
CA TYR A 218 12.10 6.76 -11.88
C TYR A 218 11.62 8.15 -11.47
N ILE A 219 10.77 8.25 -10.44
CA ILE A 219 10.27 9.53 -9.92
C ILE A 219 11.43 10.38 -9.38
N ASN A 220 12.35 9.77 -8.63
CA ASN A 220 13.54 10.45 -8.12
C ASN A 220 14.43 10.94 -9.26
N PHE A 221 14.64 10.14 -10.30
CA PHE A 221 15.34 10.56 -11.51
C PHE A 221 14.69 11.80 -12.15
N MET A 222 13.37 11.83 -12.27
CA MET A 222 12.64 12.98 -12.84
C MET A 222 12.73 14.24 -11.97
N LYS A 223 12.63 14.09 -10.64
CA LYS A 223 12.82 15.19 -9.67
C LYS A 223 14.24 15.76 -9.76
N GLU A 224 15.26 14.89 -9.82
CA GLU A 224 16.65 15.29 -10.00
C GLU A 224 16.91 15.99 -11.35
N GLU A 225 16.35 15.49 -12.46
CA GLU A 225 16.50 16.13 -13.78
C GLU A 225 15.92 17.55 -13.74
N THR A 226 14.74 17.71 -13.12
CA THR A 226 14.09 19.02 -12.95
C THR A 226 14.94 19.97 -12.12
N GLN A 227 15.55 19.47 -11.02
CA GLN A 227 16.43 20.26 -10.18
C GLN A 227 17.73 20.66 -10.90
N LYS A 228 18.40 19.70 -11.55
CA LYS A 228 19.62 19.96 -12.34
C LYS A 228 19.38 21.01 -13.43
N PHE A 229 18.21 20.96 -14.08
CA PHE A 229 17.83 21.97 -15.05
C PHE A 229 17.61 23.35 -14.39
N SER A 230 16.94 23.41 -13.25
CA SER A 230 16.74 24.66 -12.49
C SER A 230 18.07 25.30 -12.11
N GLU A 231 19.06 24.52 -11.67
CA GLU A 231 20.40 24.99 -11.34
C GLU A 231 21.14 25.50 -12.58
N PHE A 232 21.06 24.76 -13.69
CA PHE A 232 21.61 25.19 -14.98
C PHE A 232 21.00 26.50 -15.47
N TRP A 233 19.68 26.63 -15.33
CA TRP A 233 18.93 27.83 -15.74
C TRP A 233 19.36 29.06 -14.93
N LEU A 234 19.41 28.93 -13.60
CA LEU A 234 19.89 30.00 -12.71
C LEU A 234 21.33 30.40 -13.02
N LYS A 235 22.21 29.42 -13.26
CA LYS A 235 23.60 29.69 -13.65
C LYS A 235 23.67 30.44 -14.98
N SER A 236 22.82 30.08 -15.94
CA SER A 236 22.77 30.73 -17.26
C SER A 236 22.29 32.17 -17.16
N ILE A 237 21.28 32.45 -16.34
CA ILE A 237 20.82 33.81 -16.07
C ILE A 237 21.88 34.63 -15.36
N ASN A 238 22.55 34.08 -14.33
CA ASN A 238 23.62 34.78 -13.62
C ASN A 238 24.81 35.10 -14.52
N ASN A 239 25.16 34.20 -15.45
CA ASN A 239 26.20 34.46 -16.44
C ASN A 239 25.79 35.54 -17.44
N LEU A 240 24.51 35.58 -17.83
CA LEU A 240 23.98 36.52 -18.82
C LEU A 240 23.75 37.93 -18.23
N CYS A 241 23.33 38.01 -16.96
CA CYS A 241 23.11 39.27 -16.26
C CYS A 241 23.45 39.11 -14.76
N PRO A 242 24.71 39.33 -14.34
CA PRO A 242 25.13 39.15 -12.94
C PRO A 242 24.45 40.09 -11.94
N ARG A 243 23.86 41.19 -12.43
CA ARG A 243 23.14 42.19 -11.63
C ARG A 243 21.64 41.89 -11.52
N PHE A 244 21.16 40.83 -12.15
CA PHE A 244 19.75 40.47 -12.11
C PHE A 244 19.36 40.03 -10.68
N VAL A 245 18.45 40.79 -10.06
CA VAL A 245 17.90 40.42 -8.75
C VAL A 245 16.83 39.38 -8.97
N ILE A 246 17.12 38.13 -8.58
CA ILE A 246 16.14 37.04 -8.59
C ILE A 246 14.92 37.48 -7.77
N PRO A 247 13.71 37.53 -8.36
CA PRO A 247 12.49 37.81 -7.61
C PRO A 247 12.37 36.81 -6.46
N LYS A 248 12.35 37.29 -5.21
CA LYS A 248 12.08 36.41 -4.07
C LYS A 248 10.67 35.85 -4.23
N GLU A 249 10.52 34.53 -4.18
CA GLU A 249 9.22 33.87 -4.11
C GLU A 249 8.41 34.52 -2.98
N SER A 250 7.26 35.11 -3.33
CA SER A 250 6.29 35.55 -2.34
C SER A 250 5.79 34.32 -1.61
N LYS A 251 6.20 34.17 -0.35
CA LYS A 251 5.72 33.14 0.58
C LYS A 251 4.20 33.08 0.66
#